data_AF-W2CBW4-F1
#
_entry.id   AF-W2CBW4-F1
#
_cell.length_a   1.000
_cell.length_b   1.000
_cell.length_c   1.000
_cell.angle_alpha   90.00
_cell.angle_beta   90.00
_cell.angle_gamma   90.00
#
_symmetry.space_group_name_H-M   'P 1'
#
loop_
_entity.id
_entity.type
_entity.pdbx_description
1 polymer ?
#
loop_
_entity_poly.entity_id
_entity_poly.type
_entity_poly.pdbx_seq_one_letter_code
_entity_poly.pdbx_strand_id
1 'polypeptide(L)'
;MIRTIKEQILHATDGGLQVFRHYISFAITPGKKFRNPLYDDRRASCFIYKVPRTGIYRMNDFGDPTCSGDCFWFVATLHGMDLQKDFPRGLRVKYVPAGCYNTL
;
A
#
# COMPACT_ATOMS: atom_id res chain seq x y z
N MET A 1 4.69 14.85 -22.45
CA MET A 1 4.09 13.59 -21.93
C MET A 1 3.29 13.95 -20.68
N ILE A 2 1.96 13.91 -20.74
CA ILE A 2 1.11 14.24 -19.59
C ILE A 2 1.12 13.03 -18.65
N ARG A 3 1.70 13.19 -17.46
CA ARG A 3 1.64 12.19 -16.39
C ARG A 3 0.34 12.37 -15.62
N THR A 4 -0.39 11.28 -15.39
CA THR A 4 -1.55 11.26 -14.49
C THR A 4 -1.13 11.65 -13.07
N ILE A 5 -2.08 12.08 -12.24
CA ILE A 5 -1.82 12.41 -10.82
C ILE A 5 -1.15 11.21 -10.09
N LYS A 6 -1.63 9.98 -10.35
CA LYS A 6 -1.04 8.76 -9.78
C LYS A 6 0.43 8.60 -10.19
N GLU A 7 0.76 8.79 -11.46
CA GLU A 7 2.15 8.69 -11.94
C GLU A 7 3.04 9.80 -11.37
N GLN A 8 2.52 11.01 -11.21
CA GLN A 8 3.24 12.12 -10.57
C GLN A 8 3.57 11.80 -9.12
N ILE A 9 2.61 11.29 -8.35
CA ILE A 9 2.83 10.89 -6.95
C ILE A 9 3.82 9.73 -6.86
N LEU A 10 3.65 8.68 -7.68
CA LEU A 10 4.58 7.55 -7.71
C LEU A 10 6.00 8.00 -8.04
N HIS A 11 6.17 8.91 -9.00
CA HIS A 11 7.48 9.46 -9.33
C HIS A 11 8.08 10.27 -8.18
N ALA A 12 7.30 11.14 -7.54
CA ALA A 12 7.76 11.98 -6.44
C ALA A 12 8.11 11.18 -5.16
N THR A 13 7.61 9.95 -5.03
CA THR A 13 7.69 9.15 -3.80
C THR A 13 8.53 7.87 -3.95
N ASP A 14 9.43 7.82 -4.94
CA ASP A 14 10.22 6.62 -5.30
C ASP A 14 9.35 5.37 -5.45
N GLY A 15 8.41 5.42 -6.40
CA GLY A 15 7.48 4.34 -6.68
C GLY A 15 6.52 4.03 -5.55
N GLY A 16 6.27 4.99 -4.64
CA GLY A 16 5.41 4.82 -3.47
C GLY A 16 6.12 4.37 -2.19
N LEU A 17 7.43 4.10 -2.21
CA LEU A 17 8.16 3.66 -1.02
C LEU A 17 8.14 4.70 0.10
N GLN A 18 8.25 5.99 -0.25
CA GLN A 18 8.22 7.06 0.74
C GLN A 18 6.85 7.17 1.44
N VAL A 19 5.76 6.85 0.73
CA VAL A 19 4.42 6.81 1.31
C VAL A 19 4.32 5.71 2.36
N PHE A 20 4.76 4.49 2.04
CA PHE A 20 4.80 3.40 3.04
C PHE A 20 5.61 3.78 4.28
N ARG A 21 6.80 4.38 4.09
CA ARG A 21 7.66 4.83 5.20
C ARG A 21 7.04 5.95 6.05
N HIS A 22 6.19 6.78 5.47
CA HIS A 22 5.52 7.85 6.19
C HIS A 22 4.45 7.31 7.14
N TYR A 23 3.67 6.32 6.69
CA TYR A 23 2.54 5.79 7.45
C TYR A 23 2.90 4.60 8.36
N ILE A 24 3.97 3.86 8.08
CA ILE A 24 4.45 2.79 8.95
C ILE A 24 5.39 3.38 10.00
N SER A 25 5.01 3.31 11.27
CA SER A 25 5.68 3.97 12.40
C SER A 25 7.06 3.42 12.76
N PHE A 26 7.55 2.40 12.05
CA PHE A 26 8.85 1.78 12.25
C PHE A 26 9.61 1.65 10.93
N ALA A 27 10.94 1.50 11.04
CA ALA A 27 11.80 1.39 9.88
C ALA A 27 11.48 0.14 9.04
N ILE A 28 11.08 0.36 7.79
CA ILE A 28 10.85 -0.71 6.81
C ILE A 28 12.04 -0.83 5.85
N THR A 29 12.44 -2.08 5.60
CA THR A 29 13.41 -2.45 4.56
C THR A 29 12.72 -3.32 3.53
N PRO A 30 12.66 -2.92 2.25
CA PRO A 30 12.08 -3.77 1.22
C PRO A 30 12.67 -5.19 1.21
N GLY A 31 11.82 -6.20 1.03
CA GLY A 31 12.18 -7.62 1.07
C GLY A 31 12.28 -8.23 2.47
N LYS A 32 12.28 -7.43 3.55
CA LYS A 32 12.23 -7.95 4.93
C LYS A 32 10.80 -8.00 5.43
N LYS A 33 10.46 -9.11 6.12
CA LYS A 33 9.15 -9.28 6.75
C LYS A 33 9.02 -8.41 8.00
N PHE A 34 7.82 -7.91 8.24
CA PHE A 34 7.39 -7.16 9.41
C PHE A 34 5.94 -7.52 9.74
N ARG A 35 5.47 -7.09 10.92
CA ARG A 35 4.08 -7.30 11.34
C ARG A 35 3.14 -6.39 10.57
N ASN A 36 2.08 -6.92 10.00
CA ASN A 36 1.13 -6.12 9.22
C ASN A 36 0.50 -5.02 10.10
N PRO A 37 0.59 -3.73 9.72
CA PRO A 37 0.02 -2.63 10.51
C PRO A 37 -1.50 -2.48 10.35
N LEU A 38 -2.15 -3.26 9.49
CA LEU A 38 -3.59 -3.18 9.20
C LEU A 38 -4.48 -4.03 10.13
N TYR A 39 -3.89 -4.87 10.98
CA TYR A 39 -4.60 -5.69 11.97
C TYR A 39 -3.64 -6.12 13.10
N ASP A 40 -4.15 -6.78 14.15
CA ASP A 40 -3.31 -7.38 15.20
C ASP A 40 -2.51 -8.59 14.68
N ASP A 41 -1.43 -8.33 13.95
CA ASP A 41 -0.56 -9.35 13.43
C ASP A 41 0.44 -9.85 14.49
N ARG A 42 0.26 -11.11 14.88
CA ARG A 42 1.10 -11.77 15.90
C ARG A 42 2.40 -12.33 15.35
N ARG A 43 2.57 -12.41 14.02
CA ARG A 43 3.74 -13.03 13.36
C ARG A 43 4.09 -12.28 12.10
N ALA A 44 5.31 -11.76 11.99
CA ALA A 44 5.77 -11.03 10.81
C ALA A 44 5.47 -11.77 9.48
N SER A 45 4.40 -11.35 8.82
CA SER A 45 3.85 -12.01 7.63
C SER A 45 3.88 -11.10 6.40
N CYS A 46 4.00 -9.79 6.61
CA CYS A 46 3.93 -8.76 5.59
C CYS A 46 5.33 -8.27 5.17
N PHE A 47 5.52 -7.92 3.89
CA PHE A 47 6.72 -7.26 3.41
C PHE A 47 6.41 -6.32 2.24
N ILE A 48 7.31 -5.37 2.00
CA ILE A 48 7.23 -4.45 0.86
C ILE A 48 8.27 -4.84 -0.17
N TYR A 49 7.92 -4.82 -1.46
CA TYR A 49 8.82 -5.18 -2.56
C TYR A 49 8.61 -4.27 -3.76
N LYS A 50 9.67 -4.05 -4.55
CA LYS A 50 9.60 -3.28 -5.80
C LYS A 50 9.23 -4.23 -6.94
N VAL A 51 8.19 -3.90 -7.70
CA VAL A 51 7.83 -4.65 -8.91
C VAL A 51 8.80 -4.25 -10.03
N PRO A 52 9.67 -5.15 -10.56
CA PRO A 52 10.74 -4.75 -11.46
C PRO A 52 10.25 -4.11 -12.77
N ARG A 53 9.11 -4.58 -13.29
CA ARG A 53 8.54 -4.09 -14.56
C ARG A 53 8.02 -2.66 -14.48
N THR A 54 7.55 -2.22 -13.32
CA THR A 54 6.90 -0.91 -13.15
C THR A 54 7.67 0.04 -12.27
N GLY A 55 8.62 -0.46 -11.48
CA GLY A 55 9.31 0.31 -10.45
C GLY A 55 8.43 0.71 -9.26
N ILE A 56 7.19 0.22 -9.19
CA ILE A 56 6.22 0.54 -8.13
C ILE A 56 6.42 -0.42 -6.96
N TYR A 57 6.43 0.10 -5.74
CA TYR A 57 6.44 -0.69 -4.53
C TYR A 57 5.05 -1.21 -4.17
N ARG A 58 4.99 -2.46 -3.72
CA ARG A 58 3.78 -3.11 -3.24
C ARG A 58 4.01 -3.77 -1.90
N MET A 59 2.95 -3.81 -1.12
CA MET A 59 2.84 -4.61 0.08
C MET A 59 2.25 -5.98 -0.27
N ASN A 60 2.83 -7.04 0.26
CA ASN A 60 2.26 -8.38 0.20
C ASN A 60 2.28 -8.99 1.60
N ASP A 61 1.24 -9.75 1.90
CA ASP A 61 1.07 -10.40 3.19
C ASP A 61 0.81 -11.89 3.00
N PHE A 62 1.60 -12.70 3.71
CA PHE A 62 1.44 -14.16 3.74
C PHE A 62 0.41 -14.62 4.78
N GLY A 63 0.07 -13.76 5.76
CA GLY A 63 -0.91 -14.04 6.80
C GLY A 63 -2.33 -13.90 6.27
N ASP A 64 -2.59 -12.80 5.56
CA ASP A 64 -3.80 -12.59 4.79
C ASP A 64 -3.48 -12.08 3.37
N PRO A 65 -3.63 -12.91 2.31
CA PRO A 65 -3.38 -12.51 0.92
C PRO A 65 -4.23 -11.34 0.45
N THR A 66 -5.37 -11.08 1.10
CA THR A 66 -6.24 -9.95 0.79
C THR A 66 -5.61 -8.62 1.19
N CYS A 67 -4.64 -8.63 2.12
CA CYS A 67 -3.93 -7.45 2.59
C CYS A 67 -2.68 -7.17 1.76
N SER A 68 -2.88 -7.00 0.46
CA SER A 68 -1.84 -6.74 -0.52
C SER A 68 -2.23 -5.61 -1.50
N GLY A 69 -1.28 -4.75 -1.85
CA GLY A 69 -1.60 -3.55 -2.64
C GLY A 69 -0.44 -2.61 -2.88
N ASP A 70 -0.69 -1.54 -3.66
CA ASP A 70 0.23 -0.41 -3.79
C ASP A 70 0.05 0.59 -2.63
N CYS A 71 0.83 1.67 -2.61
CA CYS A 71 0.74 2.65 -1.54
C CYS A 71 -0.62 3.36 -1.44
N PHE A 72 -1.37 3.48 -2.54
CA PHE A 72 -2.69 4.12 -2.54
C PHE A 72 -3.72 3.21 -1.89
N TRP A 73 -3.70 1.92 -2.26
CA TRP A 73 -4.47 0.89 -1.57
C TRP A 73 -4.17 0.90 -0.07
N PHE A 74 -2.90 0.93 0.32
CA PHE A 74 -2.51 0.91 1.72
C PHE A 74 -3.06 2.10 2.52
N VAL A 75 -2.90 3.32 2.02
CA VAL A 75 -3.41 4.53 2.70
C VAL A 75 -4.93 4.51 2.77
N ALA A 76 -5.61 4.10 1.70
CA ALA A 76 -7.06 4.00 1.71
C ALA A 76 -7.54 2.97 2.74
N THR A 77 -6.93 1.79 2.78
CA THR A 77 -7.25 0.75 3.77
C THR A 77 -6.99 1.24 5.19
N LEU A 78 -5.85 1.90 5.44
CA LEU A 78 -5.48 2.45 6.75
C LEU A 78 -6.51 3.47 7.27
N HIS A 79 -7.14 4.23 6.37
CA HIS A 79 -8.13 5.24 6.71
C HIS A 79 -9.59 4.80 6.48
N GLY A 80 -9.85 3.54 6.12
CA GLY A 80 -11.19 3.05 5.81
C GLY A 80 -11.86 3.75 4.62
N MET A 81 -11.07 4.26 3.66
CA MET A 81 -11.57 4.98 2.49
C MET A 81 -11.89 4.05 1.31
N ASP A 82 -12.92 4.40 0.54
CA ASP A 82 -13.27 3.75 -0.72
C ASP A 82 -12.54 4.44 -1.87
N LEU A 83 -11.55 3.73 -2.45
CA LEU A 83 -10.74 4.20 -3.59
C LEU A 83 -11.57 4.57 -4.83
N GLN A 84 -12.82 4.14 -4.95
CA GLN A 84 -13.72 4.53 -6.06
C GLN A 84 -14.51 5.80 -5.76
N LYS A 85 -14.87 6.04 -4.49
CA LYS A 85 -15.67 7.20 -4.08
C LYS A 85 -14.82 8.37 -3.62
N ASP A 86 -13.83 8.09 -2.79
CA ASP A 86 -13.10 9.11 -2.02
C ASP A 86 -11.86 9.62 -2.76
N PHE A 87 -11.40 8.89 -3.78
CA PHE A 87 -10.21 9.25 -4.54
C PHE A 87 -10.55 9.88 -5.91
N PRO A 88 -9.78 10.91 -6.34
CA PRO A 88 -9.88 11.47 -7.68
C PRO A 88 -9.79 10.37 -8.75
N ARG A 89 -10.48 10.55 -9.90
CA ARG A 89 -10.51 9.53 -10.98
C ARG A 89 -9.13 9.00 -11.37
N GLY A 90 -8.09 9.84 -11.31
CA GLY A 90 -6.71 9.45 -11.62
C GLY A 90 -6.02 8.53 -10.61
N LEU A 91 -6.61 8.30 -9.43
CA LEU A 91 -6.04 7.52 -8.32
C LEU A 91 -6.80 6.22 -8.02
N ARG A 92 -7.95 6.01 -8.67
CA ARG A 92 -8.84 4.87 -8.41
C ARG A 92 -8.11 3.54 -8.68
N VAL A 93 -8.29 2.58 -7.77
CA VAL A 93 -7.75 1.21 -7.90
C VAL A 93 -8.92 0.23 -8.00
N LYS A 94 -8.75 -0.86 -8.75
CA LYS A 94 -9.87 -1.70 -9.20
C LYS A 94 -10.57 -2.50 -8.09
N TYR A 95 -9.95 -2.69 -6.91
CA TYR A 95 -10.53 -3.52 -5.84
C TYR A 95 -9.79 -3.36 -4.51
N VAL A 96 -10.53 -3.31 -3.39
CA VAL A 96 -10.04 -3.47 -2.01
C VAL A 96 -10.89 -4.60 -1.41
N PRO A 97 -10.33 -5.74 -0.98
CA PRO A 97 -11.13 -6.85 -0.45
C PRO A 97 -11.48 -6.65 1.02
N ALA A 98 -12.75 -6.93 1.39
CA ALA A 98 -13.44 -6.80 2.70
C ALA A 98 -12.68 -7.24 4.00
N GLY A 99 -11.51 -7.90 3.89
CA GLY A 99 -10.80 -8.50 5.02
C GLY A 99 -9.83 -7.59 5.79
N CYS A 100 -9.38 -6.48 5.20
CA CYS A 100 -8.28 -5.68 5.76
C CYS A 100 -8.70 -4.42 6.55
N TYR A 101 -9.98 -4.28 6.89
CA TYR A 101 -10.57 -3.04 7.47
C TYR A 101 -10.67 -3.09 9.00
N ASN A 102 -9.93 -3.96 9.67
CA ASN A 102 -9.87 -3.90 11.13
C ASN A 102 -8.92 -2.77 11.54
N THR A 103 -9.38 -1.54 11.31
CA THR A 103 -8.89 -0.33 11.97
C THR A 103 -8.94 -0.51 13.49
N LEU A 104 -7.88 -0.03 14.13
CA LEU A 104 -7.65 0.23 15.57
C LEU A 104 -8.86 0.08 16.50
#